data_AF-A0A7S3JYL9-F1
#
_entry.id   AF-A0A7S3JYL9-F1
#
_cell.length_a   1.000
_cell.length_b   1.000
_cell.length_c   1.000
_cell.angle_alpha   90.00
_cell.angle_beta   90.00
_cell.angle_gamma   90.00
#
_symmetry.space_group_name_H-M   'P 1'
#
loop_
_entity.id
_entity.type
_entity.pdbx_description
1 polymer ?
#
loop_
_entity_poly.entity_id
_entity_poly.type
_entity_poly.pdbx_seq_one_letter_code
_entity_poly.pdbx_strand_id
1 'polypeptide(L)'
;MSSLPLKSEEMKKKKKKSSIEEEDASIVKKAKTEIGDVIEPSSLTPALDTSKWPLLLKNYDKLNVRTAHYTPIPCGYSPLKRPLQEYLRYGCMNLDKPANPSSHEVVAWIKRILRVEKTGHSGTLDPKVTGCLIVCVDRATRLVKSQQSAGKEYVGVLRLHGPSDRETVQRAIETLTGALFQRPPLISAVKRQLRIRTIYDAKLLEFDANRHLAVFWVSCEAGTYIRTLCVHLGLLIGVGGHMQELRRVRSGAMNESTHLITMHDVLDAQHHYDATKDESFLRRVIMPLEILLTKYKRVVVKDSAVNAICYGAKLMIPGLLRYEDSIEINEEIVLMTTKGEAIAIGIALMTTSVMADCDHGAVARVKRVIMERDTYPRKWGLGPFATKKKALVAQGKLAKNAPYPTNLDQPTMPSLAPMEEDTPRAIESSLSSTKKEKKEKKKKKKAKKEEDDDV
;
A
#
# COMPACT_ATOMS: atom_id res chain seq x y z
N MET A 1 -38.50 79.48 -9.94
CA MET A 1 -39.06 78.79 -11.12
C MET A 1 -38.02 77.78 -11.59
N SER A 2 -38.27 76.49 -11.32
CA SER A 2 -38.42 75.41 -12.34
C SER A 2 -37.11 75.09 -13.09
N SER A 3 -36.56 73.87 -13.11
CA SER A 3 -37.19 72.55 -13.23
C SER A 3 -36.19 71.41 -12.97
N LEU A 4 -36.72 70.27 -12.51
CA LEU A 4 -36.09 68.95 -12.33
C LEU A 4 -35.50 68.35 -13.64
N PRO A 5 -34.51 67.44 -13.55
CA PRO A 5 -34.17 66.48 -14.60
C PRO A 5 -34.76 65.08 -14.32
N LEU A 6 -35.10 64.38 -15.41
CA LEU A 6 -35.61 63.00 -15.46
C LEU A 6 -34.57 61.95 -14.99
N LYS A 7 -34.97 61.02 -14.11
CA LYS A 7 -34.46 59.63 -13.97
C LYS A 7 -35.17 58.90 -12.79
N SER A 8 -36.27 58.19 -13.03
CA SER A 8 -36.91 57.38 -11.96
C SER A 8 -37.81 56.20 -12.39
N GLU A 9 -37.63 55.61 -13.58
CA GLU A 9 -38.45 54.43 -13.99
C GLU A 9 -37.70 53.09 -14.12
N GLU A 10 -36.37 53.04 -14.23
CA GLU A 10 -35.64 51.75 -14.30
C GLU A 10 -35.31 51.13 -12.92
N MET A 11 -35.37 51.91 -11.84
CA MET A 11 -35.01 51.43 -10.49
C MET A 11 -36.17 50.73 -9.76
N LYS A 12 -37.41 50.90 -10.21
CA LYS A 12 -38.60 50.25 -9.60
C LYS A 12 -38.86 48.82 -10.12
N LYS A 13 -38.30 48.42 -11.26
CA LYS A 13 -38.42 47.02 -11.78
C LYS A 13 -37.43 46.04 -11.14
N LYS A 14 -36.29 46.49 -10.60
CA LYS A 14 -35.31 45.61 -9.93
C LYS A 14 -35.67 45.26 -8.47
N LYS A 15 -36.34 46.15 -7.72
CA LYS A 15 -36.72 45.91 -6.32
C LYS A 15 -37.97 45.03 -6.14
N LYS A 16 -38.79 44.87 -7.19
CA LYS A 16 -39.98 44.01 -7.19
C LYS A 16 -39.67 42.56 -7.58
N LYS A 17 -38.48 42.28 -8.11
CA LYS A 17 -38.04 40.92 -8.48
C LYS A 17 -37.37 40.18 -7.30
N SER A 18 -36.66 40.92 -6.44
CA SER A 18 -35.99 40.35 -5.25
C SER A 18 -36.93 40.06 -4.08
N SER A 19 -38.13 40.67 -4.04
CA SER A 19 -39.13 40.40 -2.99
C SER A 19 -40.04 39.21 -3.30
N ILE A 20 -40.16 38.82 -4.57
CA ILE A 20 -40.94 37.64 -4.99
C ILE A 20 -40.13 36.36 -4.81
N GLU A 21 -38.80 36.41 -4.97
CA GLU A 21 -37.91 35.25 -4.77
C GLU A 21 -37.73 34.86 -3.28
N GLU A 22 -37.92 35.78 -2.34
CA GLU A 22 -37.87 35.47 -0.89
C GLU A 22 -39.21 34.96 -0.32
N GLU A 23 -40.35 35.35 -0.89
CA GLU A 23 -41.66 34.80 -0.50
C GLU A 23 -41.86 33.36 -1.03
N ASP A 24 -41.42 33.05 -2.25
CA ASP A 24 -41.46 31.69 -2.80
C ASP A 24 -40.58 30.70 -2.01
N ALA A 25 -39.45 31.15 -1.47
CA ALA A 25 -38.57 30.32 -0.62
C ALA A 25 -39.21 29.96 0.75
N SER A 26 -40.21 30.74 1.20
CA SER A 26 -40.93 30.52 2.46
C SER A 26 -42.20 29.67 2.26
N ILE A 27 -42.82 29.75 1.09
CA ILE A 27 -44.01 28.95 0.71
C ILE A 27 -43.60 27.51 0.36
N VAL A 28 -42.41 27.31 -0.25
CA VAL A 28 -41.83 25.97 -0.50
C VAL A 28 -41.43 25.23 0.79
N LYS A 29 -41.32 25.93 1.93
CA LYS A 29 -41.06 25.32 3.25
C LYS A 29 -42.31 24.93 4.03
N LYS A 30 -43.52 25.31 3.60
CA LYS A 30 -44.78 24.99 4.29
C LYS A 30 -45.72 24.04 3.54
N ALA A 31 -45.37 23.60 2.34
CA ALA A 31 -46.15 22.63 1.55
C ALA A 31 -45.44 21.27 1.36
N LYS A 32 -44.72 20.79 2.38
CA LYS A 32 -44.09 19.44 2.41
C LYS A 32 -44.73 18.54 3.47
N THR A 33 -46.03 18.64 3.61
CA THR A 33 -46.84 17.62 4.25
C THR A 33 -47.89 17.24 3.21
N GLU A 34 -47.90 15.97 2.84
CA GLU A 34 -48.87 15.29 1.96
C GLU A 34 -48.47 15.12 0.47
N ILE A 35 -48.02 13.87 0.21
CA ILE A 35 -48.11 13.07 -1.03
C ILE A 35 -47.10 13.39 -2.16
N GLY A 36 -46.13 12.48 -2.34
CA GLY A 36 -45.36 12.32 -3.58
C GLY A 36 -43.99 11.68 -3.36
N ASP A 37 -43.92 10.36 -3.19
CA ASP A 37 -42.68 9.57 -3.22
C ASP A 37 -42.08 9.56 -4.64
N VAL A 38 -41.41 10.64 -5.04
CA VAL A 38 -40.58 10.65 -6.25
C VAL A 38 -39.26 11.37 -5.96
N ILE A 39 -38.17 10.61 -6.02
CA ILE A 39 -36.80 11.14 -5.99
C ILE A 39 -36.52 11.72 -7.39
N GLU A 40 -36.30 13.03 -7.49
CA GLU A 40 -35.83 13.64 -8.74
C GLU A 40 -34.43 13.12 -9.10
N PRO A 41 -34.16 12.81 -10.38
CA PRO A 41 -32.85 12.32 -10.80
C PRO A 41 -31.81 13.45 -10.72
N SER A 42 -31.07 13.51 -9.61
CA SER A 42 -29.88 14.35 -9.51
C SER A 42 -28.73 13.71 -10.29
N SER A 43 -28.23 14.39 -11.31
CA SER A 43 -27.06 13.98 -12.12
C SER A 43 -25.72 14.08 -11.38
N LEU A 44 -25.71 14.55 -10.13
CA LEU A 44 -24.53 14.52 -9.25
C LEU A 44 -24.76 13.56 -8.08
N THR A 45 -24.04 12.44 -8.09
CA THR A 45 -23.75 11.72 -6.85
C THR A 45 -23.02 12.67 -5.89
N PRO A 46 -23.51 12.89 -4.66
CA PRO A 46 -22.80 13.72 -3.69
C PRO A 46 -21.40 13.14 -3.50
N ALA A 47 -20.38 14.00 -3.61
CA ALA A 47 -19.00 13.60 -3.34
C ALA A 47 -18.91 13.16 -1.88
N LEU A 48 -18.78 11.85 -1.67
CA LEU A 48 -18.69 11.27 -0.34
C LEU A 48 -17.39 11.78 0.31
N ASP A 49 -17.48 12.52 1.40
CA ASP A 49 -16.27 12.94 2.14
C ASP A 49 -15.66 11.72 2.83
N THR A 50 -14.59 11.17 2.24
CA THR A 50 -13.86 10.03 2.79
C THR A 50 -12.59 10.45 3.53
N SER A 51 -12.41 11.74 3.83
CA SER A 51 -11.23 12.24 4.56
C SER A 51 -11.10 11.67 5.98
N LYS A 52 -12.23 11.35 6.61
CA LYS A 52 -12.33 10.77 7.95
C LYS A 52 -12.32 9.24 7.98
N TRP A 53 -12.29 8.60 6.81
CA TRP A 53 -12.26 7.14 6.75
C TRP A 53 -10.94 6.59 7.30
N PRO A 54 -10.97 5.41 7.96
CA PRO A 54 -9.82 4.91 8.68
C PRO A 54 -8.77 4.28 7.76
N LEU A 55 -7.50 4.34 8.20
CA LEU A 55 -6.40 3.56 7.64
C LEU A 55 -6.25 3.74 6.11
N LEU A 56 -6.22 2.64 5.35
CA LEU A 56 -6.04 2.65 3.89
C LEU A 56 -7.25 3.24 3.13
N LEU A 57 -8.41 3.34 3.77
CA LEU A 57 -9.62 3.92 3.20
C LEU A 57 -9.67 5.45 3.33
N LYS A 58 -8.70 6.08 4.02
CA LYS A 58 -8.64 7.54 4.14
C LYS A 58 -8.46 8.20 2.77
N ASN A 59 -9.24 9.22 2.42
CA ASN A 59 -9.18 9.89 1.12
C ASN A 59 -9.34 8.90 -0.06
N TYR A 60 -10.29 7.98 0.06
CA TYR A 60 -10.64 7.02 -0.98
C TYR A 60 -11.24 7.69 -2.23
N ASP A 61 -11.94 8.81 -2.06
CA ASP A 61 -12.50 9.62 -3.14
C ASP A 61 -11.44 10.19 -4.09
N LYS A 62 -10.22 10.43 -3.57
CA LYS A 62 -9.09 10.95 -4.35
C LYS A 62 -8.44 9.92 -5.27
N LEU A 63 -8.85 8.65 -5.21
CA LEU A 63 -8.29 7.61 -6.07
C LEU A 63 -8.93 7.64 -7.46
N ASN A 64 -8.11 7.51 -8.49
CA ASN A 64 -8.57 7.41 -9.87
C ASN A 64 -9.44 6.17 -10.07
N VAL A 65 -10.57 6.34 -10.76
CA VAL A 65 -11.53 5.28 -11.02
C VAL A 65 -11.24 4.65 -12.38
N ARG A 66 -10.85 3.36 -12.40
CA ARG A 66 -10.77 2.58 -13.65
C ARG A 66 -12.11 1.96 -14.00
N THR A 67 -12.80 1.41 -12.99
CA THR A 67 -14.13 0.81 -13.17
C THR A 67 -14.96 1.07 -11.92
N ALA A 68 -16.12 1.71 -12.08
CA ALA A 68 -17.06 1.92 -10.97
C ALA A 68 -17.86 0.65 -10.65
N HIS A 69 -18.08 -0.21 -11.65
CA HIS A 69 -18.89 -1.41 -11.52
C HIS A 69 -18.06 -2.63 -11.08
N TYR A 70 -18.47 -3.24 -9.97
CA TYR A 70 -18.01 -4.55 -9.52
C TYR A 70 -19.12 -5.22 -8.73
N THR A 71 -19.04 -6.53 -8.56
CA THR A 71 -19.97 -7.29 -7.70
C THR A 71 -19.32 -7.51 -6.34
N PRO A 72 -19.78 -6.82 -5.28
CA PRO A 72 -19.25 -7.01 -3.93
C PRO A 72 -19.47 -8.45 -3.48
N ILE A 73 -18.48 -9.03 -2.81
CA ILE A 73 -18.59 -10.36 -2.23
C ILE A 73 -18.73 -10.21 -0.71
N PRO A 74 -19.71 -10.87 -0.05
CA PRO A 74 -19.96 -10.72 1.38
C PRO A 74 -18.94 -11.47 2.28
N CYS A 75 -17.68 -11.58 1.86
CA CYS A 75 -16.60 -12.24 2.61
C CYS A 75 -15.49 -11.27 3.00
N GLY A 76 -14.81 -11.50 4.14
CA GLY A 76 -13.82 -10.56 4.66
C GLY A 76 -14.43 -9.36 5.39
N TYR A 77 -13.58 -8.57 6.06
CA TYR A 77 -13.99 -7.56 7.02
C TYR A 77 -13.20 -6.27 6.84
N SER A 78 -13.84 -5.12 6.99
CA SER A 78 -13.09 -3.86 7.17
C SER A 78 -12.15 -3.99 8.38
N PRO A 79 -10.90 -3.49 8.33
CA PRO A 79 -9.89 -3.78 9.36
C PRO A 79 -10.32 -3.54 10.80
N LEU A 80 -11.01 -2.42 11.09
CA LEU A 80 -11.50 -2.08 12.43
C LEU A 80 -12.72 -2.90 12.88
N LYS A 81 -13.45 -3.50 11.93
CA LYS A 81 -14.68 -4.29 12.19
C LYS A 81 -14.44 -5.80 12.17
N ARG A 82 -13.17 -6.24 12.21
CA ARG A 82 -12.83 -7.67 12.30
C ARG A 82 -13.33 -8.25 13.64
N PRO A 83 -13.86 -9.47 13.66
CA PRO A 83 -14.03 -10.25 14.89
C PRO A 83 -12.71 -10.33 15.64
N LEU A 84 -12.73 -10.41 16.98
CA LEU A 84 -11.53 -10.26 17.80
C LEU A 84 -10.39 -11.20 17.40
N GLN A 85 -10.69 -12.48 17.18
CA GLN A 85 -9.68 -13.47 16.81
C GLN A 85 -8.98 -13.12 15.48
N GLU A 86 -9.74 -12.66 14.48
CA GLU A 86 -9.17 -12.20 13.21
C GLU A 86 -8.46 -10.84 13.37
N TYR A 87 -8.97 -9.97 14.24
CA TYR A 87 -8.33 -8.70 14.55
C TYR A 87 -6.92 -8.90 15.14
N LEU A 88 -6.79 -9.82 16.13
CA LEU A 88 -5.52 -10.22 16.72
C LEU A 88 -4.57 -10.84 15.68
N ARG A 89 -5.10 -11.74 14.85
CA ARG A 89 -4.34 -12.44 13.82
C ARG A 89 -3.72 -11.49 12.80
N TYR A 90 -4.39 -10.38 12.49
CA TYR A 90 -3.91 -9.30 11.62
C TYR A 90 -3.40 -8.09 12.43
N GLY A 91 -3.02 -8.29 13.69
CA GLY A 91 -2.67 -7.24 14.63
C GLY A 91 -1.18 -6.86 14.64
N CYS A 92 -0.91 -5.61 14.95
CA CYS A 92 0.40 -5.09 15.31
C CYS A 92 0.29 -4.09 16.46
N MET A 93 1.37 -3.94 17.22
CA MET A 93 1.46 -3.03 18.36
C MET A 93 2.69 -2.15 18.22
N ASN A 94 2.59 -0.89 18.62
CA ASN A 94 3.74 -0.01 18.76
C ASN A 94 4.18 -0.02 20.23
N LEU A 95 5.09 -0.92 20.58
CA LEU A 95 5.49 -1.12 21.98
C LEU A 95 6.59 -0.12 22.38
N ASP A 96 6.46 0.53 23.53
CA ASP A 96 7.60 1.15 24.22
C ASP A 96 8.40 0.06 24.91
N LYS A 97 9.47 -0.39 24.25
CA LYS A 97 10.33 -1.43 24.81
C LYS A 97 11.00 -0.90 26.09
N PRO A 98 10.90 -1.61 27.23
CA PRO A 98 11.63 -1.21 28.43
C PRO A 98 13.13 -1.44 28.28
N ALA A 99 13.92 -0.73 29.09
CA ALA A 99 15.34 -0.97 29.21
C ALA A 99 15.59 -2.31 29.92
N ASN A 100 16.68 -2.98 29.54
CA ASN A 100 17.22 -4.25 30.04
C ASN A 100 16.85 -5.53 29.26
N PRO A 101 15.59 -5.93 29.05
CA PRO A 101 15.33 -7.18 28.33
C PRO A 101 15.69 -7.01 26.86
N SER A 102 16.15 -8.10 26.22
CA SER A 102 16.36 -8.12 24.78
C SER A 102 15.03 -8.00 24.04
N SER A 103 15.08 -7.53 22.79
CA SER A 103 13.87 -7.46 21.96
C SER A 103 13.20 -8.82 21.76
N HIS A 104 13.97 -9.91 21.73
CA HIS A 104 13.45 -11.26 21.55
C HIS A 104 12.69 -11.75 22.79
N GLU A 105 13.21 -11.49 24.00
CA GLU A 105 12.53 -11.84 25.25
C GLU A 105 11.21 -11.09 25.39
N VAL A 106 11.21 -9.78 25.12
CA VAL A 106 9.99 -8.95 25.14
C VAL A 106 8.91 -9.52 24.21
N VAL A 107 9.28 -9.88 22.98
CA VAL A 107 8.35 -10.43 21.99
C VAL A 107 7.87 -11.84 22.37
N ALA A 108 8.71 -12.63 23.05
CA ALA A 108 8.33 -13.93 23.60
C ALA A 108 7.32 -13.81 24.76
N TRP A 109 7.50 -12.80 25.63
CA TRP A 109 6.53 -12.51 26.69
C TRP A 109 5.19 -12.06 26.12
N ILE A 110 5.18 -11.17 25.11
CA ILE A 110 3.94 -10.76 24.43
C ILE A 110 3.23 -11.97 23.81
N LYS A 111 3.99 -12.86 23.15
CA LYS A 111 3.42 -14.11 22.60
C LYS A 111 2.70 -14.92 23.68
N ARG A 112 3.33 -15.07 24.84
CA ARG A 112 2.78 -15.82 25.99
C ARG A 112 1.55 -15.13 26.59
N ILE A 113 1.59 -13.81 26.76
CA ILE A 113 0.47 -13.03 27.30
C ILE A 113 -0.75 -13.18 26.38
N LEU A 114 -0.60 -12.88 25.09
CA LEU A 114 -1.71 -12.90 24.14
C LEU A 114 -2.14 -14.32 23.72
N ARG A 115 -1.37 -15.36 24.08
CA ARG A 115 -1.61 -16.77 23.70
C ARG A 115 -1.73 -16.95 22.18
N VAL A 116 -0.84 -16.30 21.44
CA VAL A 116 -0.81 -16.31 19.96
C VAL A 116 0.28 -17.23 19.43
N GLU A 117 0.15 -17.64 18.17
CA GLU A 117 1.05 -18.64 17.56
C GLU A 117 2.42 -18.05 17.21
N LYS A 118 2.43 -16.84 16.63
CA LYS A 118 3.66 -16.23 16.11
C LYS A 118 3.70 -14.74 16.45
N THR A 119 4.89 -14.29 16.82
CA THR A 119 5.19 -12.87 16.96
C THR A 119 6.52 -12.55 16.28
N GLY A 120 6.70 -11.29 15.87
CA GLY A 120 7.96 -10.79 15.31
C GLY A 120 8.04 -9.28 15.44
N HIS A 121 9.22 -8.68 15.21
CA HIS A 121 9.43 -7.26 15.49
C HIS A 121 10.19 -6.47 14.42
N SER A 122 10.00 -5.15 14.37
CA SER A 122 10.55 -4.23 13.35
C SER A 122 12.07 -4.00 13.37
N GLY A 123 12.83 -4.80 14.10
CA GLY A 123 14.28 -4.67 14.21
C GLY A 123 14.73 -4.59 15.66
N THR A 124 15.80 -5.32 15.96
CA THR A 124 16.34 -5.52 17.30
C THR A 124 16.83 -4.20 17.88
N LEU A 125 16.30 -3.85 19.06
CA LEU A 125 16.91 -2.89 19.96
C LEU A 125 17.82 -3.63 20.92
N ASP A 126 19.00 -3.06 21.17
CA ASP A 126 19.91 -3.55 22.19
C ASP A 126 19.21 -3.58 23.56
N PRO A 127 19.63 -4.45 24.49
CA PRO A 127 19.03 -4.60 25.82
C PRO A 127 18.71 -3.28 26.53
N LYS A 128 19.68 -2.35 26.59
CA LYS A 128 19.55 -1.05 27.27
C LYS A 128 18.72 -0.01 26.50
N VAL A 129 18.36 -0.26 25.25
CA VAL A 129 17.71 0.71 24.37
C VAL A 129 16.20 0.62 24.53
N THR A 130 15.54 1.77 24.66
CA THR A 130 14.09 1.91 24.84
C THR A 130 13.40 2.44 23.59
N GLY A 131 12.07 2.56 23.64
CA GLY A 131 11.28 3.22 22.60
C GLY A 131 10.62 2.24 21.63
N CYS A 132 10.22 2.78 20.48
CA CYS A 132 9.30 2.13 19.54
C CYS A 132 9.84 0.79 19.04
N LEU A 133 9.18 -0.30 19.42
CA LEU A 133 9.36 -1.64 18.89
C LEU A 133 8.03 -2.10 18.32
N ILE A 134 7.92 -2.15 16.99
CA ILE A 134 6.69 -2.65 16.38
C ILE A 134 6.68 -4.16 16.55
N VAL A 135 5.66 -4.68 17.23
CA VAL A 135 5.45 -6.11 17.41
C VAL A 135 4.28 -6.54 16.54
N CYS A 136 4.54 -7.42 15.59
CA CYS A 136 3.53 -8.01 14.72
C CYS A 136 3.07 -9.37 15.27
N VAL A 137 1.77 -9.64 15.17
CA VAL A 137 1.13 -10.88 15.61
C VAL A 137 0.71 -11.71 14.39
N ASP A 138 0.88 -13.04 14.46
CA ASP A 138 0.44 -14.04 13.49
C ASP A 138 0.62 -13.65 12.01
N ARG A 139 -0.45 -13.26 11.31
CA ARG A 139 -0.39 -12.91 9.88
C ARG A 139 0.40 -11.63 9.64
N ALA A 140 0.37 -10.68 10.57
CA ALA A 140 1.15 -9.46 10.48
C ALA A 140 2.66 -9.70 10.52
N THR A 141 3.13 -10.85 11.03
CA THR A 141 4.56 -11.21 11.01
C THR A 141 5.14 -11.23 9.59
N ARG A 142 4.29 -11.37 8.57
CA ARG A 142 4.69 -11.29 7.15
C ARG A 142 5.26 -9.93 6.74
N LEU A 143 4.94 -8.87 7.50
CA LEU A 143 5.42 -7.50 7.29
C LEU A 143 6.70 -7.18 8.07
N VAL A 144 7.16 -8.07 8.95
CA VAL A 144 8.35 -7.81 9.79
C VAL A 144 9.57 -7.46 8.94
N LYS A 145 9.77 -8.15 7.81
CA LYS A 145 10.90 -7.89 6.90
C LYS A 145 10.87 -6.46 6.32
N SER A 146 9.71 -5.94 5.92
CA SER A 146 9.62 -4.56 5.42
C SER A 146 9.82 -3.56 6.56
N GLN A 147 9.30 -3.85 7.75
CA GLN A 147 9.50 -2.99 8.92
C GLN A 147 10.95 -2.97 9.39
N GLN A 148 11.70 -4.08 9.27
CA GLN A 148 13.13 -4.15 9.58
C GLN A 148 13.96 -3.25 8.66
N SER A 149 13.67 -3.28 7.36
CA SER A 149 14.37 -2.48 6.34
C SER A 149 13.96 -1.00 6.32
N ALA A 150 12.83 -0.63 6.93
CA ALA A 150 12.37 0.76 6.95
C ALA A 150 13.32 1.68 7.74
N GLY A 151 13.40 2.96 7.35
CA GLY A 151 14.19 3.97 8.07
C GLY A 151 13.81 4.11 9.55
N LYS A 152 14.78 4.44 10.39
CA LYS A 152 14.65 4.53 11.85
C LYS A 152 15.11 5.90 12.32
N GLU A 153 14.53 6.38 13.42
CA GLU A 153 14.97 7.61 14.07
C GLU A 153 15.21 7.37 15.56
N TYR A 154 16.23 8.03 16.08
CA TYR A 154 16.68 7.87 17.45
C TYR A 154 16.94 9.22 18.10
N VAL A 155 16.80 9.24 19.42
CA VAL A 155 17.39 10.25 20.29
C VAL A 155 18.49 9.55 21.08
N GLY A 156 19.72 10.00 20.91
CA GLY A 156 20.91 9.42 21.52
C GLY A 156 21.58 10.39 22.47
N VAL A 157 22.17 9.84 23.53
CA VAL A 157 23.04 10.58 24.46
C VAL A 157 24.48 10.15 24.20
N LEU A 158 25.28 11.07 23.69
CA LEU A 158 26.72 10.92 23.53
C LEU A 158 27.41 11.40 24.80
N ARG A 159 28.30 10.58 25.36
CA ARG A 159 29.21 10.97 26.42
C ARG A 159 30.63 11.09 25.88
N LEU A 160 31.16 12.30 25.94
CA LEU A 160 32.54 12.61 25.58
C LEU A 160 33.48 12.23 26.72
N HIS A 161 34.74 11.89 26.41
CA HIS A 161 35.74 11.55 27.43
C HIS A 161 36.56 12.77 27.90
N GLY A 162 36.33 13.95 27.32
CA GLY A 162 36.97 15.20 27.70
C GLY A 162 36.12 16.43 27.35
N PRO A 163 36.61 17.64 27.69
CA PRO A 163 35.89 18.89 27.48
C PRO A 163 35.77 19.23 25.99
N SER A 164 34.64 19.81 25.60
CA SER A 164 34.38 20.28 24.25
C SER A 164 33.36 21.43 24.29
N ASP A 165 33.29 22.19 23.20
CA ASP A 165 32.37 23.30 22.97
C ASP A 165 31.17 22.86 22.12
N ARG A 166 30.06 23.59 22.27
CA ARG A 166 28.80 23.29 21.58
C ARG A 166 28.97 23.36 20.06
N GLU A 167 29.69 24.37 19.55
CA GLU A 167 29.88 24.56 18.11
C GLU A 167 30.66 23.41 17.48
N THR A 168 31.70 22.89 18.15
CA THR A 168 32.45 21.72 17.67
C THR A 168 31.60 20.46 17.65
N VAL A 169 30.83 20.20 18.71
CA VAL A 169 29.91 19.05 18.75
C VAL A 169 28.85 19.14 17.65
N GLN A 170 28.27 20.31 17.46
CA GLN A 170 27.27 20.54 16.41
C GLN A 170 27.84 20.29 15.01
N ARG A 171 29.01 20.88 14.70
CA ARG A 171 29.69 20.67 13.41
C ARG A 171 30.05 19.21 13.18
N ALA A 172 30.48 18.49 14.22
CA ALA A 172 30.78 17.07 14.11
C ALA A 172 29.54 16.23 13.76
N ILE A 173 28.39 16.55 14.35
CA ILE A 173 27.10 15.90 14.04
C ILE A 173 26.68 16.18 12.60
N GLU A 174 26.78 17.42 12.15
CA GLU A 174 26.45 17.82 10.77
C GLU A 174 27.39 17.16 9.74
N THR A 175 28.68 17.03 10.07
CA THR A 175 29.69 16.38 9.22
C THR A 175 29.42 14.89 9.03
N LEU A 176 28.90 14.21 10.06
CA LEU A 176 28.53 12.79 9.99
C LEU A 176 27.09 12.60 9.50
N THR A 177 26.70 13.33 8.45
CA THR A 177 25.47 13.09 7.68
C THR A 177 25.79 12.54 6.29
N GLY A 178 24.82 11.93 5.63
CA GLY A 178 25.00 11.27 4.34
C GLY A 178 25.53 9.84 4.46
N ALA A 179 26.22 9.38 3.40
CA ALA A 179 26.69 8.00 3.29
C ALA A 179 27.99 7.78 4.09
N LEU A 180 27.90 7.02 5.17
CA LEU A 180 29.02 6.80 6.10
C LEU A 180 29.52 5.35 6.08
N PHE A 181 30.83 5.20 6.23
CA PHE A 181 31.43 3.91 6.53
C PHE A 181 31.17 3.50 7.97
N GLN A 182 30.65 2.31 8.16
CA GLN A 182 30.48 1.71 9.47
C GLN A 182 30.96 0.26 9.46
N ARG A 183 31.62 -0.12 10.55
CA ARG A 183 31.84 -1.52 10.90
C ARG A 183 30.94 -1.87 12.10
N PRO A 184 30.17 -2.97 12.03
CA PRO A 184 29.40 -3.43 13.18
C PRO A 184 30.28 -3.55 14.45
N PRO A 185 29.71 -3.32 15.65
CA PRO A 185 30.40 -3.54 16.91
C PRO A 185 30.68 -5.04 17.13
N LEU A 186 31.51 -5.35 18.12
CA LEU A 186 31.87 -6.73 18.50
C LEU A 186 30.63 -7.58 18.78
N ILE A 187 29.69 -7.05 19.57
CA ILE A 187 28.42 -7.68 19.87
C ILE A 187 27.40 -7.20 18.86
N SER A 188 27.14 -8.01 17.84
CA SER A 188 26.13 -7.73 16.83
C SER A 188 25.52 -9.01 16.26
N ALA A 189 24.29 -8.91 15.75
CA ALA A 189 23.60 -10.04 15.12
C ALA A 189 24.03 -10.28 13.66
N VAL A 190 24.96 -9.48 13.12
CA VAL A 190 25.37 -9.51 11.71
C VAL A 190 26.89 -9.60 11.62
N LYS A 191 27.40 -10.30 10.60
CA LYS A 191 28.85 -10.42 10.35
C LYS A 191 29.54 -9.05 10.34
N ARG A 192 30.67 -8.97 11.03
CA ARG A 192 31.43 -7.74 11.25
C ARG A 192 32.29 -7.36 10.04
N GLN A 193 31.67 -6.78 9.02
CA GLN A 193 32.31 -6.28 7.79
C GLN A 193 32.07 -4.78 7.61
N LEU A 194 32.99 -4.09 6.93
CA LEU A 194 32.82 -2.68 6.59
C LEU A 194 31.66 -2.53 5.60
N ARG A 195 30.79 -1.57 5.84
CA ARG A 195 29.62 -1.30 5.01
C ARG A 195 29.25 0.18 5.03
N ILE A 196 28.54 0.61 3.99
CA ILE A 196 28.03 1.97 3.89
C ILE A 196 26.62 2.02 4.48
N ARG A 197 26.33 3.01 5.31
CA ARG A 197 24.99 3.31 5.81
C ARG A 197 24.74 4.80 5.78
N THR A 198 23.51 5.17 5.42
CA THR A 198 23.16 6.57 5.25
C THR A 198 22.51 7.14 6.50
N ILE A 199 23.01 8.28 6.97
CA ILE A 199 22.32 9.16 7.91
C ILE A 199 21.63 10.23 7.08
N TYR A 200 20.30 10.27 7.13
CA TYR A 200 19.50 11.20 6.31
C TYR A 200 19.54 12.61 6.88
N ASP A 201 19.46 12.73 8.20
CA ASP A 201 19.46 14.01 8.92
C ASP A 201 19.89 13.77 10.37
N ALA A 202 20.54 14.74 10.99
CA ALA A 202 20.98 14.69 12.39
C ALA A 202 21.00 16.09 13.00
N LYS A 203 20.55 16.21 14.26
CA LYS A 203 20.38 17.50 14.94
C LYS A 203 20.85 17.40 16.37
N LEU A 204 21.68 18.34 16.79
CA LEU A 204 22.01 18.54 18.20
C LEU A 204 20.81 19.17 18.90
N LEU A 205 20.33 18.55 19.97
CA LEU A 205 19.22 19.08 20.78
C LEU A 205 19.78 19.88 21.97
N GLU A 206 20.69 19.26 22.72
CA GLU A 206 21.24 19.83 23.94
C GLU A 206 22.70 19.41 24.11
N PHE A 207 23.52 20.28 24.71
CA PHE A 207 24.88 19.98 25.09
C PHE A 207 25.19 20.57 26.45
N ASP A 208 25.65 19.72 27.38
CA ASP A 208 26.14 20.10 28.69
C ASP A 208 27.66 19.85 28.74
N ALA A 209 28.42 20.94 28.73
CA ALA A 209 29.88 20.91 28.76
C ALA A 209 30.44 20.37 30.09
N ASN A 210 29.77 20.64 31.22
CA ASN A 210 30.24 20.21 32.54
C ASN A 210 30.08 18.70 32.71
N ARG A 211 28.98 18.15 32.20
CA ARG A 211 28.71 16.70 32.24
C ARG A 211 29.34 15.95 31.08
N HIS A 212 29.85 16.66 30.06
CA HIS A 212 30.37 16.09 28.82
C HIS A 212 29.31 15.25 28.08
N LEU A 213 28.05 15.71 28.09
CA LEU A 213 26.91 15.01 27.50
C LEU A 213 26.28 15.82 26.37
N ALA A 214 26.08 15.18 25.22
CA ALA A 214 25.34 15.74 24.10
C ALA A 214 24.11 14.89 23.80
N VAL A 215 22.94 15.50 23.72
CA VAL A 215 21.70 14.87 23.29
C VAL A 215 21.45 15.25 21.84
N PHE A 216 21.27 14.26 20.97
CA PHE A 216 21.07 14.49 19.55
C PHE A 216 19.96 13.60 18.99
N TRP A 217 19.26 14.10 17.99
CA TRP A 217 18.32 13.35 17.17
C TRP A 217 18.99 12.93 15.87
N VAL A 218 18.69 11.73 15.38
CA VAL A 218 19.24 11.20 14.13
C VAL A 218 18.20 10.38 13.38
N SER A 219 18.09 10.64 12.08
CA SER A 219 17.32 9.84 11.11
C SER A 219 18.28 9.06 10.23
N CYS A 220 18.12 7.73 10.17
CA CYS A 220 19.08 6.88 9.50
C CYS A 220 18.45 5.68 8.79
N GLU A 221 19.21 5.14 7.85
CA GLU A 221 18.94 3.88 7.18
C GLU A 221 18.91 2.72 8.18
N ALA A 222 18.14 1.67 7.87
CA ALA A 222 18.11 0.45 8.66
C ALA A 222 19.50 -0.22 8.78
N GLY A 223 19.83 -0.62 10.00
CA GLY A 223 21.13 -1.25 10.31
C GLY A 223 22.27 -0.27 10.54
N THR A 224 22.00 1.03 10.61
CA THR A 224 22.95 2.02 11.13
C THR A 224 23.17 1.79 12.62
N TYR A 225 24.43 1.68 13.06
CA TYR A 225 24.77 1.50 14.46
C TYR A 225 25.05 2.85 15.12
N ILE A 226 24.11 3.33 15.94
CA ILE A 226 24.27 4.59 16.67
C ILE A 226 25.44 4.54 17.66
N ARG A 227 25.72 3.36 18.23
CA ARG A 227 26.92 3.16 19.07
C ARG A 227 28.21 3.47 18.32
N THR A 228 28.33 3.01 17.07
CA THR A 228 29.48 3.28 16.21
C THR A 228 29.54 4.76 15.84
N LEU A 229 28.38 5.38 15.57
CA LEU A 229 28.28 6.81 15.33
C LEU A 229 28.82 7.62 16.52
N CYS A 230 28.46 7.29 17.76
CA CYS A 230 28.98 7.97 18.95
C CYS A 230 30.50 7.86 19.08
N VAL A 231 31.09 6.71 18.73
CA VAL A 231 32.55 6.55 18.71
C VAL A 231 33.17 7.45 17.62
N HIS A 232 32.59 7.47 16.43
CA HIS A 232 33.09 8.32 15.34
C HIS A 232 32.98 9.82 15.67
N LEU A 233 31.89 10.24 16.32
CA LEU A 233 31.74 11.61 16.82
C LEU A 233 32.87 11.95 17.81
N GLY A 234 33.12 11.06 18.77
CA GLY A 234 34.22 11.25 19.72
C GLY A 234 35.60 11.34 19.07
N LEU A 235 35.86 10.53 18.03
CA LEU A 235 37.10 10.59 17.26
C LEU A 235 37.24 11.88 16.46
N LEU A 236 36.15 12.36 15.86
CA LEU A 236 36.14 13.60 15.07
C LEU A 236 36.32 14.84 15.93
N ILE A 237 35.77 14.83 17.15
CA ILE A 237 35.96 15.90 18.15
C ILE A 237 37.37 15.84 18.77
N GLY A 238 38.01 14.67 18.78
CA GLY A 238 39.38 14.47 19.25
C GLY A 238 39.52 14.05 20.72
N VAL A 239 38.45 14.16 21.52
CA VAL A 239 38.46 13.78 22.94
C VAL A 239 38.00 12.34 23.20
N GLY A 240 37.50 11.64 22.17
CA GLY A 240 36.87 10.33 22.34
C GLY A 240 35.43 10.43 22.86
N GLY A 241 34.67 9.35 22.68
CA GLY A 241 33.26 9.36 23.05
C GLY A 241 32.60 8.00 22.91
N HIS A 242 31.49 7.82 23.63
CA HIS A 242 30.68 6.62 23.57
C HIS A 242 29.20 6.92 23.78
N MET A 243 28.35 5.96 23.40
CA MET A 243 26.92 6.06 23.61
C MET A 243 26.57 5.76 25.07
N GLN A 244 26.00 6.76 25.75
CA GLN A 244 25.54 6.65 27.13
C GLN A 244 24.16 5.99 27.16
N GLU A 245 23.21 6.55 26.41
CA GLU A 245 21.81 6.12 26.34
C GLU A 245 21.26 6.29 24.93
N LEU A 246 20.19 5.54 24.62
CA LEU A 246 19.55 5.59 23.31
C LEU A 246 18.08 5.22 23.43
N ARG A 247 17.23 6.02 22.78
CA ARG A 247 15.80 5.76 22.60
C ARG A 247 15.47 5.77 21.12
N ARG A 248 14.74 4.77 20.63
CA ARG A 248 14.19 4.77 19.27
C ARG A 248 12.85 5.49 19.27
N VAL A 249 12.79 6.67 18.68
CA VAL A 249 11.59 7.51 18.62
C VAL A 249 10.72 7.22 17.39
N ARG A 250 11.28 6.58 16.36
CA ARG A 250 10.53 6.12 15.19
C ARG A 250 11.06 4.83 14.59
N SER A 251 10.11 3.98 14.17
CA SER A 251 10.37 2.78 13.40
C SER A 251 9.47 2.75 12.16
N GLY A 252 9.98 3.14 11.00
CA GLY A 252 9.27 3.04 9.73
C GLY A 252 7.97 3.86 9.69
N ALA A 253 6.83 3.18 9.72
CA ALA A 253 5.52 3.85 9.67
C ALA A 253 5.15 4.55 10.99
N MET A 254 5.61 4.03 12.14
CA MET A 254 5.15 4.46 13.47
C MET A 254 6.25 5.20 14.26
N ASN A 255 5.85 6.25 14.98
CA ASN A 255 6.67 7.02 15.91
C ASN A 255 6.07 6.93 17.33
N GLU A 256 6.71 7.57 18.31
CA GLU A 256 6.25 7.55 19.70
C GLU A 256 4.93 8.27 19.94
N SER A 257 4.51 9.20 19.08
CA SER A 257 3.18 9.83 19.17
C SER A 257 2.06 8.99 18.58
N THR A 258 2.39 7.96 17.78
CA THR A 258 1.40 7.08 17.17
C THR A 258 1.13 5.86 18.05
N HIS A 259 0.21 6.01 19.00
CA HIS A 259 -0.34 4.92 19.78
C HIS A 259 0.73 4.02 20.44
N LEU A 260 1.66 4.65 21.16
CA LEU A 260 2.70 3.94 21.89
C LEU A 260 2.12 3.33 23.17
N ILE A 261 2.34 2.03 23.36
CA ILE A 261 1.81 1.25 24.49
C ILE A 261 2.94 0.52 25.22
N THR A 262 2.76 0.28 26.51
CA THR A 262 3.74 -0.42 27.34
C THR A 262 3.41 -1.91 27.45
N MET A 263 4.36 -2.68 27.99
CA MET A 263 4.14 -4.08 28.35
C MET A 263 3.03 -4.28 29.40
N HIS A 264 2.86 -3.31 30.30
CA HIS A 264 1.82 -3.34 31.33
C HIS A 264 0.44 -3.22 30.67
N ASP A 265 0.28 -2.31 29.71
CA ASP A 265 -0.98 -2.16 28.97
C ASP A 265 -1.38 -3.45 28.25
N VAL A 266 -0.42 -4.19 27.68
CA VAL A 266 -0.69 -5.47 27.01
C VAL A 266 -1.18 -6.53 28.00
N LEU A 267 -0.52 -6.62 29.16
CA LEU A 267 -0.89 -7.56 30.21
C LEU A 267 -2.27 -7.24 30.78
N ASP A 268 -2.51 -5.97 31.09
CA ASP A 268 -3.75 -5.49 31.69
C ASP A 268 -4.91 -5.64 30.71
N ALA A 269 -4.72 -5.31 29.42
CA ALA A 269 -5.74 -5.50 28.40
C ALA A 269 -6.13 -6.98 28.23
N GLN A 270 -5.15 -7.88 28.29
CA GLN A 270 -5.40 -9.31 28.20
C GLN A 270 -6.14 -9.83 29.44
N HIS A 271 -5.70 -9.44 30.63
CA HIS A 271 -6.32 -9.83 31.90
C HIS A 271 -7.75 -9.28 31.99
N HIS A 272 -7.97 -8.03 31.57
CA HIS A 272 -9.28 -7.40 31.55
C HIS A 272 -10.25 -8.14 30.62
N TYR A 273 -9.80 -8.51 29.42
CA TYR A 273 -10.60 -9.32 28.49
C TYR A 273 -10.91 -10.71 29.07
N ASP A 274 -9.94 -11.35 29.72
CA ASP A 274 -10.17 -12.68 30.32
C ASP A 274 -11.22 -12.64 31.43
N ALA A 275 -11.20 -11.60 32.27
CA ALA A 275 -12.12 -11.40 33.39
C ALA A 275 -13.52 -10.90 32.98
N THR A 276 -13.61 -9.92 32.09
CA THR A 276 -14.87 -9.20 31.78
C THR A 276 -15.46 -9.52 30.42
N LYS A 277 -14.68 -10.14 29.52
CA LYS A 277 -14.97 -10.30 28.09
C LYS A 277 -15.14 -8.97 27.32
N ASP A 278 -14.76 -7.83 27.89
CA ASP A 278 -14.70 -6.57 27.15
C ASP A 278 -13.48 -6.53 26.21
N GLU A 279 -13.73 -6.31 24.92
CA GLU A 279 -12.72 -6.22 23.88
C GLU A 279 -12.11 -4.82 23.73
N SER A 280 -12.72 -3.80 24.33
CA SER A 280 -12.40 -2.39 24.07
C SER A 280 -10.92 -2.08 24.33
N PHE A 281 -10.37 -2.56 25.45
CA PHE A 281 -8.98 -2.30 25.82
C PHE A 281 -8.00 -3.08 24.91
N LEU A 282 -8.32 -4.32 24.57
CA LEU A 282 -7.46 -5.12 23.68
C LEU A 282 -7.43 -4.55 22.26
N ARG A 283 -8.56 -4.04 21.78
CA ARG A 283 -8.67 -3.33 20.49
C ARG A 283 -8.02 -1.95 20.50
N ARG A 284 -7.88 -1.33 21.67
CA ARG A 284 -7.07 -0.13 21.84
C ARG A 284 -5.60 -0.48 21.64
N VAL A 285 -5.07 -1.40 22.44
CA VAL A 285 -3.64 -1.77 22.46
C VAL A 285 -3.15 -2.32 21.11
N ILE A 286 -3.96 -3.17 20.47
CA ILE A 286 -3.61 -3.84 19.22
C ILE A 286 -4.23 -3.06 18.06
N MET A 287 -3.44 -2.74 17.05
CA MET A 287 -3.87 -2.04 15.84
C MET A 287 -3.88 -2.98 14.64
N PRO A 288 -4.75 -2.78 13.64
CA PRO A 288 -4.69 -3.56 12.41
C PRO A 288 -3.39 -3.29 11.65
N LEU A 289 -2.81 -4.32 11.05
CA LEU A 289 -1.55 -4.22 10.30
C LEU A 289 -1.58 -3.20 9.16
N GLU A 290 -2.77 -2.83 8.69
CA GLU A 290 -2.98 -1.81 7.67
C GLU A 290 -2.37 -0.46 8.07
N ILE A 291 -2.24 -0.17 9.38
CA ILE A 291 -1.59 1.05 9.86
C ILE A 291 -0.13 1.18 9.37
N LEU A 292 0.56 0.04 9.21
CA LEU A 292 1.94 -0.03 8.74
C LEU A 292 2.09 0.27 7.25
N LEU A 293 0.98 0.28 6.51
CA LEU A 293 0.91 0.39 5.06
C LEU A 293 0.34 1.73 4.59
N THR A 294 0.01 2.63 5.51
CA THR A 294 -0.62 3.94 5.20
C THR A 294 0.26 4.88 4.38
N LYS A 295 1.58 4.65 4.35
CA LYS A 295 2.54 5.44 3.54
C LYS A 295 2.71 4.92 2.11
N TYR A 296 2.17 3.74 1.79
CA TYR A 296 2.27 3.16 0.45
C TYR A 296 1.19 3.72 -0.46
N LYS A 297 1.51 3.91 -1.73
CA LYS A 297 0.50 4.18 -2.76
C LYS A 297 -0.42 2.97 -2.94
N ARG A 298 -1.70 3.24 -3.14
CA ARG A 298 -2.78 2.26 -3.05
C ARG A 298 -3.30 1.86 -4.43
N VAL A 299 -3.56 0.58 -4.58
CA VAL A 299 -4.30 0.03 -5.72
C VAL A 299 -5.42 -0.84 -5.19
N VAL A 300 -6.65 -0.49 -5.53
CA VAL A 300 -7.86 -1.19 -5.12
C VAL A 300 -8.19 -2.27 -6.14
N VAL A 301 -8.35 -3.48 -5.64
CA VAL A 301 -8.59 -4.68 -6.45
C VAL A 301 -10.07 -5.07 -6.39
N LYS A 302 -10.62 -5.53 -7.51
CA LYS A 302 -11.96 -6.14 -7.55
C LYS A 302 -12.00 -7.41 -6.70
N ASP A 303 -13.07 -7.58 -5.92
CA ASP A 303 -13.28 -8.72 -5.03
C ASP A 303 -13.07 -10.09 -5.71
N SER A 304 -13.43 -10.21 -7.00
CA SER A 304 -13.26 -11.44 -7.80
C SER A 304 -11.79 -11.81 -8.09
N ALA A 305 -10.87 -10.85 -8.05
CA ALA A 305 -9.45 -11.04 -8.31
C ALA A 305 -8.62 -11.21 -7.03
N VAL A 306 -9.18 -10.90 -5.85
CA VAL A 306 -8.48 -10.94 -4.55
C VAL A 306 -7.85 -12.30 -4.28
N ASN A 307 -8.62 -13.39 -4.45
CA ASN A 307 -8.09 -14.72 -4.14
C ASN A 307 -6.92 -15.10 -5.05
N ALA A 308 -6.97 -14.76 -6.36
CA ALA A 308 -5.87 -15.06 -7.27
C ALA A 308 -4.55 -14.40 -6.81
N ILE A 309 -4.62 -13.17 -6.31
CA ILE A 309 -3.46 -12.45 -5.74
C ILE A 309 -2.97 -13.12 -4.45
N CYS A 310 -3.87 -13.66 -3.62
CA CYS A 310 -3.50 -14.43 -2.42
C CYS A 310 -2.72 -15.72 -2.76
N TYR A 311 -2.94 -16.27 -3.96
CA TYR A 311 -2.15 -17.38 -4.52
C TYR A 311 -0.85 -16.93 -5.20
N GLY A 312 -0.57 -15.63 -5.27
CA GLY A 312 0.64 -15.07 -5.86
C GLY A 312 0.53 -14.70 -7.34
N ALA A 313 -0.69 -14.70 -7.91
CA ALA A 313 -0.90 -14.24 -9.28
C ALA A 313 -0.60 -12.73 -9.42
N LYS A 314 -0.20 -12.30 -10.62
CA LYS A 314 -0.06 -10.89 -10.97
C LYS A 314 -1.44 -10.23 -10.99
N LEU A 315 -1.51 -8.95 -10.57
CA LEU A 315 -2.71 -8.15 -10.77
C LEU A 315 -2.76 -7.73 -12.25
N MET A 316 -3.84 -8.11 -12.93
CA MET A 316 -4.10 -7.76 -14.33
C MET A 316 -5.10 -6.59 -14.40
N ILE A 317 -5.08 -5.84 -15.51
CA ILE A 317 -6.00 -4.70 -15.76
C ILE A 317 -7.47 -5.03 -15.47
N PRO A 318 -8.04 -6.19 -15.87
CA PRO A 318 -9.45 -6.50 -15.57
C PRO A 318 -9.80 -6.53 -14.08
N GLY A 319 -8.81 -6.80 -13.21
CA GLY A 319 -8.96 -6.82 -11.75
C GLY A 319 -8.70 -5.47 -11.07
N LEU A 320 -8.27 -4.45 -11.81
CA LEU A 320 -8.04 -3.10 -11.31
C LEU A 320 -9.39 -2.38 -11.13
N LEU A 321 -9.59 -1.77 -9.96
CA LEU A 321 -10.80 -1.00 -9.66
C LEU A 321 -10.48 0.50 -9.54
N ARG A 322 -9.55 0.84 -8.63
CA ARG A 322 -9.05 2.20 -8.40
C ARG A 322 -7.54 2.19 -8.18
N TYR A 323 -6.88 3.30 -8.44
CA TYR A 323 -5.44 3.46 -8.27
C TYR A 323 -5.08 4.89 -7.84
N GLU A 324 -3.94 5.03 -7.18
CA GLU A 324 -3.43 6.32 -6.71
C GLU A 324 -2.68 7.07 -7.82
N ASP A 325 -2.54 8.38 -7.63
CA ASP A 325 -1.76 9.24 -8.52
C ASP A 325 -0.25 9.02 -8.36
N SER A 326 0.47 9.40 -9.42
CA SER A 326 1.93 9.45 -9.48
C SER A 326 2.62 8.11 -9.17
N ILE A 327 2.00 6.97 -9.45
CA ILE A 327 2.62 5.65 -9.34
C ILE A 327 3.67 5.50 -10.45
N GLU A 328 4.90 5.20 -10.06
CA GLU A 328 6.01 4.95 -10.98
C GLU A 328 6.31 3.45 -11.15
N ILE A 329 6.96 3.10 -12.25
CA ILE A 329 7.38 1.71 -12.52
C ILE A 329 8.39 1.27 -11.46
N ASN A 330 8.26 0.03 -11.00
CA ASN A 330 9.07 -0.59 -9.94
C ASN A 330 8.88 -0.01 -8.53
N GLU A 331 7.94 0.91 -8.35
CA GLU A 331 7.58 1.42 -7.03
C GLU A 331 6.83 0.35 -6.20
N GLU A 332 7.04 0.36 -4.88
CA GLU A 332 6.30 -0.49 -3.96
C GLU A 332 4.92 0.09 -3.66
N ILE A 333 3.88 -0.71 -3.91
CA ILE A 333 2.48 -0.32 -3.73
C ILE A 333 1.74 -1.31 -2.83
N VAL A 334 0.66 -0.88 -2.20
CA VAL A 334 -0.24 -1.75 -1.44
C VAL A 334 -1.45 -2.11 -2.31
N LEU A 335 -1.69 -3.41 -2.45
CA LEU A 335 -2.90 -3.94 -3.07
C LEU A 335 -3.94 -4.14 -1.96
N MET A 336 -5.09 -3.49 -2.08
CA MET A 336 -6.15 -3.52 -1.06
C MET A 336 -7.51 -3.90 -1.63
N THR A 337 -8.38 -4.44 -0.77
CA THR A 337 -9.79 -4.69 -1.12
C THR A 337 -10.61 -3.41 -1.06
N THR A 338 -11.84 -3.47 -1.56
CA THR A 338 -12.82 -2.39 -1.44
C THR A 338 -13.20 -2.09 0.02
N LYS A 339 -12.93 -3.02 0.94
CA LYS A 339 -13.17 -2.90 2.39
C LYS A 339 -11.98 -2.33 3.17
N GLY A 340 -10.87 -1.99 2.50
CA GLY A 340 -9.69 -1.47 3.17
C GLY A 340 -8.71 -2.52 3.67
N GLU A 341 -8.89 -3.80 3.33
CA GLU A 341 -8.01 -4.88 3.78
C GLU A 341 -6.75 -4.93 2.92
N ALA A 342 -5.57 -5.07 3.55
CA ALA A 342 -4.34 -5.26 2.80
C ALA A 342 -4.22 -6.70 2.26
N ILE A 343 -4.27 -6.84 0.93
CA ILE A 343 -4.13 -8.13 0.25
C ILE A 343 -2.64 -8.51 0.19
N ALA A 344 -1.82 -7.61 -0.36
CA ALA A 344 -0.40 -7.84 -0.61
C ALA A 344 0.36 -6.52 -0.81
N ILE A 345 1.68 -6.57 -0.57
CA ILE A 345 2.60 -5.57 -1.12
C ILE A 345 2.98 -6.02 -2.51
N GLY A 346 2.86 -5.12 -3.48
CA GLY A 346 3.20 -5.33 -4.89
C GLY A 346 4.30 -4.38 -5.35
N ILE A 347 4.85 -4.69 -6.53
CA ILE A 347 5.71 -3.82 -7.30
C ILE A 347 4.91 -3.41 -8.53
N ALA A 348 4.76 -2.10 -8.75
CA ALA A 348 4.06 -1.56 -9.91
C ALA A 348 4.82 -1.88 -11.21
N LEU A 349 4.08 -2.35 -12.22
CA LEU A 349 4.61 -2.64 -13.56
C LEU A 349 4.14 -1.64 -14.61
N MET A 350 3.23 -0.75 -14.23
CA MET A 350 2.64 0.30 -15.05
C MET A 350 2.67 1.60 -14.27
N THR A 351 2.82 2.73 -14.96
CA THR A 351 2.63 4.06 -14.38
C THR A 351 1.15 4.40 -14.28
N THR A 352 0.79 5.45 -13.51
CA THR A 352 -0.59 5.95 -13.41
C THR A 352 -1.23 6.24 -14.78
N SER A 353 -0.49 6.86 -15.71
CA SER A 353 -0.97 7.14 -17.07
C SER A 353 -1.26 5.86 -17.87
N VAL A 354 -0.36 4.88 -17.82
CA VAL A 354 -0.55 3.60 -18.52
C VAL A 354 -1.72 2.80 -17.92
N MET A 355 -1.95 2.88 -16.60
CA MET A 355 -3.13 2.25 -15.97
C MET A 355 -4.45 2.87 -16.45
N ALA A 356 -4.45 4.14 -16.87
CA ALA A 356 -5.62 4.84 -17.38
C ALA A 356 -5.96 4.41 -18.82
N ASP A 357 -4.97 4.26 -19.69
CA ASP A 357 -5.20 4.07 -21.13
C ASP A 357 -5.17 2.60 -21.56
N CYS A 358 -4.47 1.73 -20.83
CA CYS A 358 -4.19 0.38 -21.31
C CYS A 358 -5.37 -0.59 -21.17
N ASP A 359 -5.70 -1.31 -22.24
CA ASP A 359 -6.77 -2.33 -22.25
C ASP A 359 -6.35 -3.68 -21.66
N HIS A 360 -5.07 -4.03 -21.77
CA HIS A 360 -4.56 -5.33 -21.35
C HIS A 360 -3.16 -5.24 -20.73
N GLY A 361 -2.89 -6.05 -19.71
CA GLY A 361 -1.54 -6.17 -19.15
C GLY A 361 -1.53 -6.40 -17.65
N ALA A 362 -0.32 -6.55 -17.11
CA ALA A 362 -0.09 -6.71 -15.70
C ALA A 362 0.17 -5.35 -15.05
N VAL A 363 -0.68 -4.97 -14.11
CA VAL A 363 -0.60 -3.73 -13.33
C VAL A 363 0.49 -3.83 -12.27
N ALA A 364 0.52 -4.97 -11.57
CA ALA A 364 1.45 -5.16 -10.46
C ALA A 364 1.87 -6.62 -10.31
N ARG A 365 3.13 -6.84 -9.94
CA ARG A 365 3.64 -8.13 -9.49
C ARG A 365 3.59 -8.19 -7.97
N VAL A 366 3.12 -9.29 -7.41
CA VAL A 366 3.11 -9.50 -5.96
C VAL A 366 4.54 -9.67 -5.43
N LYS A 367 4.91 -8.85 -4.44
CA LYS A 367 6.17 -8.96 -3.69
C LYS A 367 5.97 -9.79 -2.42
N ARG A 368 4.86 -9.54 -1.69
CA ARG A 368 4.54 -10.25 -0.45
C ARG A 368 3.04 -10.31 -0.21
N VAL A 369 2.48 -11.52 -0.21
CA VAL A 369 1.07 -11.77 0.16
C VAL A 369 0.88 -11.67 1.67
N ILE A 370 -0.11 -10.89 2.10
CA ILE A 370 -0.48 -10.65 3.51
C ILE A 370 -1.77 -11.40 3.86
N MET A 371 -2.82 -11.24 3.06
CA MET A 371 -4.12 -11.87 3.25
C MET A 371 -4.03 -13.39 3.15
N GLU A 372 -4.87 -14.09 3.91
CA GLU A 372 -4.97 -15.54 3.86
C GLU A 372 -5.58 -16.02 2.54
N ARG A 373 -5.20 -17.23 2.13
CA ARG A 373 -5.77 -17.85 0.94
C ARG A 373 -7.20 -18.23 1.25
N ASP A 374 -8.06 -18.12 0.24
CA ASP A 374 -9.48 -18.50 0.32
C ASP A 374 -10.33 -17.68 1.33
N THR A 375 -9.82 -16.55 1.84
CA THR A 375 -10.66 -15.51 2.49
C THR A 375 -11.72 -14.97 1.53
N TYR A 376 -11.37 -14.89 0.24
CA TYR A 376 -12.29 -14.63 -0.86
C TYR A 376 -12.45 -15.88 -1.72
N PRO A 377 -13.64 -16.18 -2.27
CA PRO A 377 -13.86 -17.39 -3.06
C PRO A 377 -13.09 -17.35 -4.38
N ARG A 378 -12.73 -18.54 -4.88
CA ARG A 378 -12.10 -18.69 -6.20
C ARG A 378 -13.13 -18.39 -7.30
N LYS A 379 -13.11 -17.18 -7.84
CA LYS A 379 -13.95 -16.81 -9.01
C LYS A 379 -13.15 -16.65 -10.31
N TRP A 380 -11.83 -16.85 -10.27
CA TRP A 380 -10.99 -16.79 -11.45
C TRP A 380 -11.32 -17.93 -12.43
N GLY A 381 -11.62 -17.59 -13.68
CA GLY A 381 -11.95 -18.56 -14.72
C GLY A 381 -13.39 -19.11 -14.68
N LEU A 382 -14.30 -18.42 -13.98
CA LEU A 382 -15.76 -18.68 -13.93
C LEU A 382 -16.59 -17.56 -14.59
N GLY A 383 -15.94 -16.56 -15.19
CA GLY A 383 -16.63 -15.51 -15.94
C GLY A 383 -17.25 -16.02 -17.25
N PRO A 384 -18.22 -15.32 -17.86
CA PRO A 384 -18.97 -15.79 -19.03
C PRO A 384 -18.06 -16.26 -20.18
N PHE A 385 -17.04 -15.46 -20.51
CA PHE A 385 -16.06 -15.79 -21.55
C PHE A 385 -15.15 -16.96 -21.17
N ALA A 386 -14.75 -17.08 -19.90
CA ALA A 386 -13.90 -18.18 -19.44
C ALA A 386 -14.66 -19.51 -19.44
N THR A 387 -15.95 -19.48 -19.07
CA THR A 387 -16.85 -20.64 -19.11
C THR A 387 -17.16 -21.03 -20.56
N LYS A 388 -17.49 -20.07 -21.44
CA LYS A 388 -17.64 -20.31 -22.90
C LYS A 388 -16.37 -20.91 -23.50
N LYS A 389 -15.19 -20.38 -23.18
CA LYS A 389 -13.91 -20.92 -23.65
C LYS A 389 -13.66 -22.35 -23.16
N LYS A 390 -13.90 -22.62 -21.87
CA LYS A 390 -13.79 -23.98 -21.32
C LYS A 390 -14.76 -24.95 -22.00
N ALA A 391 -15.99 -24.51 -22.30
CA ALA A 391 -16.96 -25.31 -23.05
C ALA A 391 -16.48 -25.60 -24.48
N LEU A 392 -15.92 -24.62 -25.19
CA LEU A 392 -15.36 -24.84 -26.54
C LEU A 392 -14.14 -25.76 -26.55
N VAL A 393 -13.29 -25.68 -25.52
CA VAL A 393 -12.16 -26.61 -25.33
C VAL A 393 -12.66 -28.02 -25.01
N ALA A 394 -13.68 -28.16 -24.15
CA ALA A 394 -14.31 -29.44 -23.85
C ALA A 394 -15.00 -30.07 -25.07
N GLN A 395 -15.57 -29.24 -25.96
CA GLN A 395 -16.15 -29.67 -27.24
C GLN A 395 -15.11 -29.94 -28.34
N GLY A 396 -13.81 -29.82 -28.06
CA GLY A 396 -12.72 -30.06 -29.02
C GLY A 396 -12.58 -29.00 -30.13
N LYS A 397 -13.38 -27.92 -30.09
CA LYS A 397 -13.39 -26.84 -31.10
C LYS A 397 -12.25 -25.83 -30.91
N LEU A 398 -11.52 -25.91 -29.79
CA LEU A 398 -10.43 -25.00 -29.46
C LEU A 398 -9.29 -25.73 -28.74
N ALA A 399 -8.03 -25.51 -29.14
CA ALA A 399 -6.88 -26.07 -28.42
C ALA A 399 -6.74 -25.46 -27.01
N LYS A 400 -6.22 -26.25 -26.03
CA LYS A 400 -6.13 -25.86 -24.60
C LYS A 400 -5.52 -24.47 -24.35
N ASN A 401 -4.55 -24.05 -25.17
CA ASN A 401 -3.83 -22.77 -25.01
C ASN A 401 -4.20 -21.71 -26.05
N ALA A 402 -5.15 -21.98 -26.96
CA ALA A 402 -5.51 -21.01 -27.99
C ALA A 402 -6.32 -19.83 -27.39
N PRO A 403 -6.16 -18.59 -27.91
CA PRO A 403 -7.02 -17.47 -27.56
C PRO A 403 -8.48 -17.74 -27.97
N TYR A 404 -9.44 -17.09 -27.31
CA TYR A 404 -10.85 -17.23 -27.69
C TYR A 404 -11.07 -16.57 -29.07
N PRO A 405 -11.74 -17.22 -30.04
CA PRO A 405 -11.96 -16.63 -31.35
C PRO A 405 -12.90 -15.44 -31.23
N THR A 406 -12.45 -14.25 -31.62
CA THR A 406 -13.25 -13.00 -31.61
C THR A 406 -14.41 -13.02 -32.63
N ASN A 407 -14.40 -13.94 -33.59
CA ASN A 407 -15.40 -14.02 -34.66
C ASN A 407 -16.70 -14.74 -34.29
N LEU A 408 -16.86 -15.25 -33.05
CA LEU A 408 -18.04 -16.03 -32.64
C LEU A 408 -19.17 -15.20 -31.99
N ASP A 409 -18.91 -13.95 -31.60
CA ASP A 409 -19.90 -13.09 -30.91
C ASP A 409 -20.39 -11.92 -31.81
N GLN A 410 -20.16 -11.93 -33.12
CA GLN A 410 -20.82 -10.97 -34.02
C GLN A 410 -22.31 -11.35 -34.17
N PRO A 411 -23.27 -10.46 -33.90
CA PRO A 411 -24.67 -10.73 -34.17
C PRO A 411 -24.85 -10.88 -35.68
N THR A 412 -25.21 -12.07 -36.14
CA THR A 412 -25.60 -12.34 -37.51
C THR A 412 -26.87 -11.54 -37.82
N MET A 413 -26.73 -10.47 -38.61
CA MET A 413 -27.87 -9.84 -39.27
C MET A 413 -28.55 -10.88 -40.18
N PRO A 414 -29.88 -10.95 -40.25
CA PRO A 414 -30.54 -11.90 -41.14
C PRO A 414 -30.23 -11.53 -42.60
N SER A 415 -29.55 -12.41 -43.31
CA SER A 415 -29.29 -12.28 -44.74
C SER A 415 -30.61 -12.42 -45.50
N LEU A 416 -31.01 -11.39 -46.27
CA LEU A 416 -32.02 -11.54 -47.31
C LEU A 416 -31.57 -12.64 -48.29
N ALA A 417 -32.50 -13.48 -48.71
CA ALA A 417 -32.27 -14.53 -49.71
C ALA A 417 -31.95 -13.90 -51.09
N PRO A 418 -30.97 -14.42 -51.85
CA PRO A 418 -30.73 -13.96 -53.22
C PRO A 418 -31.71 -14.62 -54.19
N MET A 419 -32.27 -13.83 -55.10
CA MET A 419 -32.97 -14.31 -56.30
C MET A 419 -31.97 -15.01 -57.23
N GLU A 420 -32.43 -16.11 -57.84
CA GLU A 420 -31.71 -16.85 -58.88
C GLU A 420 -31.63 -16.03 -60.17
N GLU A 421 -30.47 -16.04 -60.83
CA GLU A 421 -30.39 -16.00 -62.30
C GLU A 421 -29.00 -16.43 -62.82
N ASP A 422 -29.04 -17.49 -63.64
CA ASP A 422 -28.23 -17.87 -64.79
C ASP A 422 -26.69 -17.84 -64.79
N THR A 423 -26.14 -19.05 -64.93
CA THR A 423 -24.81 -19.33 -65.52
C THR A 423 -24.79 -19.00 -67.02
N PRO A 424 -23.62 -18.64 -67.60
CA PRO A 424 -22.87 -19.69 -68.28
C PRO A 424 -21.33 -19.57 -68.29
N ARG A 425 -20.75 -20.78 -68.37
CA ARG A 425 -19.54 -21.25 -69.08
C ARG A 425 -18.12 -21.04 -68.52
N ALA A 426 -17.44 -22.19 -68.57
CA ALA A 426 -16.10 -22.50 -68.13
C ALA A 426 -14.99 -21.99 -69.07
N ILE A 427 -13.83 -21.69 -68.47
CA ILE A 427 -12.51 -21.78 -69.11
C ILE A 427 -11.58 -22.44 -68.10
N GLU A 428 -11.02 -23.59 -68.50
CA GLU A 428 -9.97 -24.31 -67.80
C GLU A 428 -8.65 -23.52 -67.84
N SER A 429 -7.89 -23.52 -66.75
CA SER A 429 -6.43 -23.70 -66.84
C SER A 429 -5.84 -24.17 -65.50
N SER A 430 -5.00 -25.18 -65.66
CA SER A 430 -4.22 -25.93 -64.70
C SER A 430 -3.04 -25.13 -64.15
N LEU A 431 -2.66 -25.38 -62.89
CA LEU A 431 -1.29 -25.72 -62.42
C LEU A 431 -1.13 -25.48 -60.91
N SER A 432 -1.29 -26.58 -60.18
CA SER A 432 -0.71 -26.79 -58.86
C SER A 432 0.80 -27.03 -58.96
N SER A 433 1.58 -26.43 -58.04
CA SER A 433 2.86 -26.89 -57.48
C SER A 433 3.97 -25.83 -57.47
N THR A 434 4.00 -24.99 -56.44
CA THR A 434 5.24 -24.27 -56.03
C THR A 434 5.04 -23.62 -54.66
N LYS A 435 5.00 -24.42 -53.59
CA LYS A 435 5.16 -23.90 -52.22
C LYS A 435 5.80 -24.86 -51.22
N LYS A 436 6.21 -26.07 -51.65
CA LYS A 436 6.92 -27.04 -50.80
C LYS A 436 8.45 -26.89 -50.79
N GLU A 437 9.08 -26.23 -51.76
CA GLU A 437 10.55 -26.09 -51.79
C GLU A 437 11.14 -24.93 -50.95
N LYS A 438 10.32 -23.98 -50.47
CA LYS A 438 10.83 -22.85 -49.65
C LYS A 438 10.91 -23.13 -48.15
N LYS A 439 10.39 -24.26 -47.66
CA LYS A 439 10.43 -24.62 -46.23
C LYS A 439 11.63 -25.52 -45.85
N GLU A 440 12.22 -26.22 -46.81
CA GLU A 440 13.36 -27.12 -46.56
C GLU A 440 14.73 -26.42 -46.59
N LYS A 441 14.88 -25.34 -47.37
CA LYS A 441 16.12 -24.53 -47.40
C LYS A 441 16.37 -23.66 -46.17
N LYS A 442 15.36 -23.41 -45.33
CA LYS A 442 15.52 -22.57 -44.11
C LYS A 442 15.87 -23.36 -42.85
N LYS A 443 15.67 -24.68 -42.85
CA LYS A 443 16.05 -25.58 -41.74
C LYS A 443 17.54 -25.98 -41.80
N LYS A 444 18.15 -26.08 -42.98
CA LYS A 444 19.59 -26.37 -43.15
C LYS A 444 20.54 -25.19 -42.85
N LYS A 445 20.05 -23.96 -42.72
CA LYS A 445 20.88 -22.76 -42.44
C LYS A 445 20.99 -22.39 -40.96
N LYS A 446 20.26 -23.08 -40.07
CA LYS A 446 20.29 -22.82 -38.62
C LYS A 446 21.11 -23.83 -37.82
N ALA A 447 21.38 -25.00 -38.40
CA ALA A 447 22.19 -26.07 -37.78
C ALA A 447 23.70 -25.96 -38.09
N LYS A 448 24.14 -24.89 -38.79
CA LYS A 448 25.55 -24.68 -39.17
C LYS A 448 26.15 -23.42 -38.55
N LYS A 449 25.54 -22.93 -37.46
CA LYS A 449 25.93 -21.69 -36.77
C LYS A 449 26.06 -21.86 -35.25
N GLU A 450 26.03 -23.10 -34.77
CA GLU A 450 26.22 -23.48 -33.36
C GLU A 450 27.50 -24.34 -33.16
N GLU A 451 28.42 -24.35 -34.12
CA GLU A 451 29.64 -25.18 -34.08
C GLU A 451 30.94 -24.37 -34.28
N ASP A 452 30.91 -23.03 -34.16
CA ASP A 452 32.07 -22.15 -34.39
C ASP A 452 32.41 -21.20 -33.22
N ASP A 453 31.85 -21.37 -32.01
CA ASP A 453 32.14 -20.50 -30.84
C ASP A 453 32.70 -21.27 -29.61
N ASP A 454 33.39 -22.40 -29.81
CA ASP A 454 34.22 -23.04 -28.78
C ASP A 454 35.64 -23.31 -29.33
N VAL A 455 36.50 -22.28 -29.27
CA VAL A 455 37.97 -22.37 -29.11
C VAL A 455 38.43 -21.25 -28.17
#